data_AF-A0A8T4WE39-F1
#
_entry.id   AF-A0A8T4WE39-F1
#
_cell.length_a   1.000
_cell.length_b   1.000
_cell.length_c   1.000
_cell.angle_alpha   90.00
_cell.angle_beta   90.00
_cell.angle_gamma   90.00
#
_symmetry.space_group_name_H-M   'P 1'
#
loop_
_entity.id
_entity.type
_entity.pdbx_description
1 polymer ?
#
loop_
_entity_poly.entity_id
_entity_poly.type
_entity_poly.pdbx_seq_one_letter_code
_entity_poly.pdbx_strand_id
1 'polypeptide(L)'
;MNSPCDLNGLIHISGEPASGKTLFAIGYASEMSRKGDVLWVNTNGKMSFLTPLKRTISRRNGNAKSVRILTALGHEMIRKTISNIPSFLT
;
A
#
# COMPACT_ATOMS: atom_id res chain seq x y z
N MET A 1 -28.30 -9.22 6.78
CA MET A 1 -27.38 -9.28 5.62
C MET A 1 -26.55 -8.02 5.67
N ASN A 2 -25.28 -8.10 6.03
CA ASN A 2 -24.39 -6.94 6.09
C ASN A 2 -24.01 -6.56 4.65
N SER A 3 -24.35 -5.33 4.25
CA SER A 3 -24.04 -4.76 2.94
C SER A 3 -22.55 -4.92 2.60
N PRO A 4 -22.19 -5.12 1.32
CA PRO A 4 -20.80 -5.18 0.89
C PRO A 4 -20.10 -3.89 1.32
N CYS A 5 -18.87 -4.01 1.82
CA CYS A 5 -18.02 -2.90 2.22
C CYS A 5 -18.22 -1.70 1.30
N ASP A 6 -18.77 -0.62 1.85
CA ASP A 6 -18.93 0.64 1.14
C ASP A 6 -17.54 1.04 0.63
N LEU A 7 -17.34 1.10 -0.69
CA LEU A 7 -16.03 1.40 -1.32
C LEU A 7 -15.58 2.86 -1.10
N ASN A 8 -16.17 3.55 -0.13
CA ASN A 8 -15.84 4.92 0.25
C ASN A 8 -14.35 5.00 0.62
N GLY A 9 -13.59 5.70 -0.22
CA GLY A 9 -12.14 5.87 -0.06
C GLY A 9 -11.27 4.93 -0.92
N LEU A 10 -11.85 4.08 -1.79
CA LEU A 10 -11.06 3.36 -2.79
C LEU A 10 -10.62 4.31 -3.91
N ILE A 11 -9.31 4.37 -4.14
CA ILE A 11 -8.71 5.16 -5.23
C ILE A 11 -8.04 4.21 -6.22
N HIS A 12 -8.49 4.24 -7.47
CA HIS A 12 -7.83 3.52 -8.56
C HIS A 12 -6.91 4.46 -9.36
N ILE A 13 -5.65 4.06 -9.51
CA ILE A 13 -4.63 4.83 -10.23
C ILE A 13 -4.10 3.97 -11.38
N SER A 14 -4.30 4.44 -12.62
CA SER A 14 -3.93 3.71 -13.84
C SER A 14 -3.14 4.60 -14.81
N GLY A 15 -2.55 4.00 -15.85
CA GLY A 15 -1.75 4.68 -16.86
C GLY A 15 -0.56 3.85 -17.36
N GLU A 16 0.12 4.36 -18.38
CA GLU A 16 1.28 3.73 -19.04
C GLU A 16 2.44 3.36 -18.08
N PRO A 17 3.27 2.35 -18.39
CA PRO A 17 4.53 2.13 -17.68
C PRO A 17 5.34 3.45 -17.55
N ALA A 18 6.07 3.60 -16.45
CA ALA A 18 6.83 4.83 -16.13
C ALA A 18 6.01 6.12 -15.94
N SER A 19 4.67 6.09 -15.93
CA SER A 19 3.84 7.28 -15.63
C SER A 19 3.86 7.77 -14.17
N GLY A 20 4.70 7.19 -13.31
CA GLY A 20 4.85 7.62 -11.91
C GLY A 20 3.84 7.06 -10.91
N LYS A 21 2.94 6.13 -11.29
CA LYS A 21 1.93 5.54 -10.38
C LYS A 21 2.49 5.04 -9.05
N THR A 22 3.60 4.29 -9.12
CA THR A 22 4.27 3.77 -7.92
C THR A 22 4.85 4.89 -7.06
N LEU A 23 5.39 5.95 -7.67
CA LEU A 23 5.91 7.11 -6.95
C LEU A 23 4.79 7.89 -6.26
N PHE A 24 3.63 8.03 -6.91
CA PHE A 24 2.43 8.59 -6.28
C PHE A 24 2.02 7.77 -5.05
N ALA A 25 1.89 6.44 -5.21
CA ALA A 25 1.53 5.55 -4.12
C ALA A 25 2.53 5.62 -2.95
N ILE A 26 3.83 5.74 -3.24
CA ILE A 26 4.89 5.98 -2.24
C ILE A 26 4.65 7.30 -1.49
N GLY A 27 4.38 8.38 -2.22
CA GLY A 27 4.14 9.70 -1.61
C GLY A 27 2.92 9.68 -0.69
N TYR A 28 1.86 8.98 -1.10
CA TYR A 28 0.64 8.82 -0.32
C TYR A 28 0.87 7.95 0.93
N ALA A 29 1.51 6.78 0.77
CA ALA A 29 1.89 5.90 1.88
C ALA A 29 2.77 6.63 2.91
N SER A 30 3.70 7.47 2.44
CA SER A 30 4.56 8.27 3.30
C SER A 30 3.81 9.34 4.10
N GLU A 31 2.72 9.89 3.56
CA GLU A 31 1.91 10.87 4.30
C GLU A 31 0.99 10.15 5.29
N MET A 32 0.39 9.03 4.89
CA MET A 32 -0.49 8.25 5.77
C MET A 32 0.27 7.59 6.92
N SER A 33 1.55 7.23 6.73
CA SER A 33 2.37 6.66 7.80
C SER A 33 2.67 7.65 8.95
N ARG A 34 2.33 8.93 8.79
CA ARG A 34 2.37 9.92 9.89
C ARG A 34 1.13 9.85 10.79
N LYS A 35 0.02 9.34 10.24
CA LYS A 35 -1.31 9.38 10.86
C LYS A 35 -1.73 8.01 11.40
N GLY A 36 -1.19 6.93 10.85
CA GLY A 36 -1.49 5.57 11.28
C GLY A 36 -0.70 4.54 10.50
N ASP A 37 -1.11 3.28 10.63
CA ASP A 37 -0.45 2.17 9.98
C ASP A 37 -0.86 2.04 8.50
N VAL A 38 0.11 1.63 7.69
CA VAL A 38 0.01 1.48 6.24
C VAL A 38 0.41 0.07 5.88
N LEU A 39 -0.50 -0.65 5.21
CA LEU A 39 -0.21 -1.94 4.61
C LEU A 39 0.04 -1.77 3.11
N TRP A 40 1.25 -2.08 2.66
CA TRP A 40 1.61 -2.14 1.26
C TRP A 40 1.53 -3.58 0.76
N VAL A 41 0.56 -3.89 -0.08
CA VAL A 41 0.42 -5.23 -0.71
C VAL A 41 1.06 -5.20 -2.10
N ASN A 42 2.23 -5.83 -2.25
CA ASN A 42 2.94 -5.96 -3.50
C ASN A 42 2.51 -7.22 -4.27
N THR A 43 1.93 -7.05 -5.44
CA THR A 43 1.35 -8.16 -6.23
C THR A 43 2.20 -8.59 -7.41
N ASN A 44 3.26 -7.84 -7.74
CA ASN A 44 4.10 -8.10 -8.91
C ASN A 44 5.50 -8.65 -8.57
N GLY A 45 5.80 -8.82 -7.27
CA GLY A 45 7.07 -9.35 -6.77
C GLY A 45 8.28 -8.41 -6.92
N LYS A 46 8.14 -7.26 -7.59
CA LYS A 46 9.24 -6.31 -7.79
C LYS A 46 9.44 -5.48 -6.53
N MET A 47 10.67 -5.42 -6.02
CA MET A 47 11.03 -4.73 -4.78
C MET A 47 11.79 -3.42 -5.00
N SER A 48 11.93 -2.97 -6.25
CA SER A 48 12.64 -1.72 -6.59
C SER A 48 12.02 -0.47 -5.97
N PHE A 49 10.76 -0.54 -5.53
CA PHE A 49 10.06 0.55 -4.85
C PHE A 49 10.50 0.77 -3.38
N LEU A 50 11.19 -0.19 -2.76
CA LEU A 50 11.57 -0.10 -1.34
C LEU A 50 12.50 1.08 -1.05
N THR A 51 13.52 1.26 -1.88
CA THR A 51 14.48 2.36 -1.75
C THR A 51 13.80 3.74 -1.84
N PRO A 52 13.01 4.05 -2.90
CA PRO A 52 12.29 5.32 -2.95
C PRO A 52 11.23 5.45 -1.85
N LEU A 53 10.59 4.37 -1.41
CA LEU A 53 9.66 4.39 -0.28
C LEU A 53 10.34 4.85 1.01
N LYS A 54 11.41 4.17 1.44
CA LYS A 54 12.16 4.50 2.66
C LYS A 54 12.70 5.93 2.63
N ARG A 55 13.26 6.35 1.48
CA ARG A 55 13.75 7.71 1.28
C ARG A 55 12.64 8.75 1.42
N THR A 56 11.47 8.48 0.85
CA THR A 56 10.33 9.42 0.89
C THR A 56 9.76 9.54 2.29
N ILE A 57 9.58 8.41 2.99
CA ILE A 57 9.14 8.37 4.40
C ILE A 57 10.07 9.22 5.26
N SER A 58 11.38 8.99 5.16
CA SER A 58 12.37 9.76 5.93
C SER A 58 12.34 11.26 5.62
N ARG A 59 12.20 11.64 4.33
CA ARG A 59 12.15 13.06 3.92
C ARG A 59 10.87 13.79 4.32
N ARG A 60 9.77 13.07 4.55
CA ARG A 60 8.45 13.64 4.89
C ARG A 60 8.09 13.49 6.37
N ASN A 61 9.04 13.13 7.22
CA ASN A 61 8.80 12.84 8.64
C ASN A 61 7.74 11.76 8.87
N GLY A 62 7.63 10.79 7.96
CA GLY A 62 6.76 9.62 8.12
C GLY A 62 7.34 8.59 9.07
N ASN A 63 6.49 7.69 9.61
CA ASN A 63 6.95 6.61 10.47
C ASN A 63 7.18 5.33 9.65
N ALA A 64 8.45 4.96 9.44
CA ALA A 64 8.79 3.74 8.73
C ALA A 64 8.30 2.46 9.44
N LYS A 65 8.16 2.48 10.77
CA LYS A 65 7.66 1.33 11.55
C LYS A 65 6.16 1.09 11.33
N SER A 66 5.43 2.13 10.94
CA SER A 66 4.02 2.05 10.59
C SER A 66 3.76 1.53 9.17
N VAL A 67 4.81 1.27 8.37
CA VAL A 67 4.64 0.74 7.01
C VAL A 67 5.01 -0.74 6.98
N ARG A 68 4.00 -1.60 6.84
CA ARG A 68 4.16 -3.05 6.67
C ARG A 68 4.06 -3.39 5.19
N ILE A 69 4.92 -4.29 4.71
CA ILE A 69 4.97 -4.69 3.30
C ILE A 69 4.73 -6.19 3.21
N LEU A 70 3.71 -6.58 2.46
CA LEU A 70 3.40 -7.97 2.15
C LEU A 70 3.54 -8.21 0.65
N THR A 71 4.12 -9.33 0.28
CA THR A 71 4.11 -9.81 -1.10
C THR A 71 3.02 -10.85 -1.24
N ALA A 72 2.06 -10.63 -2.13
CA ALA A 72 0.95 -11.55 -2.40
C ALA A 72 0.93 -11.88 -3.89
N LEU A 73 1.32 -13.10 -4.25
CA LEU A 73 1.40 -13.53 -5.66
C LEU A 73 0.23 -14.45 -5.99
N GLY A 74 -0.41 -14.19 -7.12
CA GLY A 74 -1.57 -14.94 -7.58
C GLY A 74 -2.89 -14.45 -6.98
N HIS A 75 -3.98 -14.64 -7.74
CA HIS A 75 -5.29 -14.08 -7.42
C HIS A 75 -5.84 -14.54 -6.06
N GLU A 76 -5.63 -15.79 -5.69
CA GLU A 76 -6.15 -16.38 -4.46
C GLU A 76 -5.50 -15.76 -3.21
N MET A 77 -4.18 -15.62 -3.23
CA MET A 77 -3.43 -14.99 -2.15
C MET A 77 -3.77 -13.51 -2.03
N ILE A 78 -3.85 -12.78 -3.15
CA ILE A 78 -4.25 -11.37 -3.17
C ILE A 78 -5.64 -11.20 -2.53
N ARG A 79 -6.61 -12.04 -2.93
CA ARG A 79 -7.96 -12.00 -2.37
C ARG A 79 -7.95 -12.26 -0.87
N LYS A 80 -7.23 -13.29 -0.42
CA LYS A 80 -7.07 -13.60 1.02
C LYS A 80 -6.45 -12.44 1.79
N THR A 81 -5.42 -11.79 1.24
CA THR A 81 -4.78 -10.63 1.89
C THR A 81 -5.76 -9.47 2.02
N ILE A 82 -6.48 -9.13 0.95
CA ILE A 82 -7.45 -8.02 0.95
C ILE A 82 -8.59 -8.29 1.96
N SER A 83 -9.12 -9.51 1.99
CA SER A 83 -10.17 -9.90 2.95
C SER A 83 -9.72 -9.84 4.41
N ASN A 84 -8.42 -9.86 4.69
CA ASN A 84 -7.87 -9.88 6.04
C ASN A 84 -7.07 -8.62 6.40
N ILE A 85 -7.19 -7.52 5.65
CA ILE A 85 -6.47 -6.25 5.91
C ILE A 85 -6.49 -5.82 7.39
N PRO A 86 -7.64 -5.85 8.10
CA PRO A 86 -7.69 -5.41 9.51
C PRO A 86 -6.74 -6.18 10.43
N SER A 87 -6.52 -7.47 10.19
CA SER A 87 -5.62 -8.31 10.99
C SER A 87 -4.14 -7.94 10.85
N PHE A 88 -3.77 -7.20 9.80
CA PHE A 88 -2.39 -6.79 9.54
C PHE A 88 -2.08 -5.39 10.06
N LEU A 89 -3.09 -4.60 10.47
CA LEU A 89 -2.97 -3.20 10.89
C LEU A 89 -3.14 -3.00 12.41
N THR A 90 -3.07 -4.09 13.20
CA THR A 90 -3.04 -4.09 14.67
C THR A 90 -1.63 -3.92 15.23
#